data_AF-A0A7C6X8Z5-F1
#
_entry.id   AF-A0A7C6X8Z5-F1
#
_cell.length_a   1.000
_cell.length_b   1.000
_cell.length_c   1.000
_cell.angle_alpha   90.00
_cell.angle_beta   90.00
_cell.angle_gamma   90.00
#
_symmetry.space_group_name_H-M   'P 1'
#
loop_
_entity.id
_entity.type
_entity.pdbx_description
1 polymer ?
#
loop_
_entity_poly.entity_id
_entity_poly.type
_entity_poly.pdbx_seq_one_letter_code
_entity_poly.pdbx_strand_id
1 'polypeptide(L)'
;MLAYIFRRLLLIIPTLLGILVVNFIIIQAAPGGPVEQMIAKLEGFDAAAGGATGRISGGGSEVSSSSSANYRGAQGLDPELVLEIERMYGFDKPPIERFWIMLKNYAHFDFGNSFFRDAKVTDLIIEKMPVSISLGLWSTLLMYLISIPLGISKAVRHGSSFDVWTSSAIILG
;
A
#
# COMPACT_ATOMS: atom_id res chain seq x y z
N MET A 1 11.97 7.12 -36.22
CA MET A 1 11.93 6.26 -35.01
C MET A 1 12.39 6.99 -33.75
N LEU A 2 13.60 7.56 -33.70
CA LEU A 2 14.13 8.27 -32.51
C LEU A 2 13.25 9.44 -32.02
N ALA A 3 12.78 10.31 -32.93
CA ALA A 3 11.88 11.42 -32.57
C ALA A 3 10.54 10.95 -31.99
N TYR A 4 10.02 9.82 -32.46
CA TYR A 4 8.80 9.20 -31.93
C TYR A 4 9.02 8.64 -30.52
N ILE A 5 10.14 7.95 -30.30
CA ILE A 5 10.54 7.41 -28.99
C ILE A 5 10.70 8.56 -27.98
N PHE A 6 11.40 9.63 -28.35
CA PHE A 6 11.55 10.81 -27.50
C PHE A 6 10.21 11.47 -27.17
N ARG A 7 9.32 11.64 -28.15
CA ARG A 7 7.99 12.22 -27.93
C ARG A 7 7.16 11.37 -26.97
N ARG A 8 7.25 10.04 -27.08
CA ARG A 8 6.58 9.11 -26.19
C ARG A 8 7.18 9.11 -24.79
N LEU A 9 8.51 9.19 -24.68
CA LEU A 9 9.22 9.27 -23.40
C LEU A 9 8.86 10.57 -22.66
N LEU A 10 8.78 11.69 -23.38
CA LEU A 10 8.38 12.98 -22.83
C LEU A 10 6.92 12.95 -22.37
N LEU A 11 6.02 12.28 -23.10
CA LEU A 11 4.62 12.09 -22.71
C LEU A 11 4.43 11.21 -21.47
N ILE A 12 5.39 10.35 -21.11
CA ILE A 12 5.31 9.56 -19.88
C ILE A 12 5.34 10.46 -18.64
N ILE A 13 6.19 11.49 -18.62
CA ILE A 13 6.36 12.39 -17.47
C ILE A 13 5.03 13.06 -17.04
N PRO A 14 4.26 13.73 -17.92
CA PRO A 14 2.98 14.34 -17.53
C PRO A 14 1.92 13.30 -17.16
N THR A 15 1.90 12.13 -17.81
CA THR A 15 0.95 11.07 -17.42
C THR A 15 1.24 10.53 -16.02
N LEU A 16 2.51 10.32 -15.71
CA LEU A 16 2.96 9.84 -14.41
C LEU A 16 2.69 10.88 -13.32
N LEU A 17 3.01 12.15 -13.58
CA LEU A 17 2.71 13.25 -12.66
C LEU A 17 1.19 13.36 -12.42
N GLY A 18 0.37 13.24 -13.48
CA GLY A 18 -1.08 13.23 -13.35
C GLY A 18 -1.59 12.10 -12.45
N ILE A 19 -1.12 10.87 -12.66
CA ILE A 19 -1.49 9.71 -11.83
C ILE A 19 -1.02 9.91 -10.37
N LEU A 20 0.19 10.42 -10.15
CA LEU A 20 0.71 10.70 -8.80
C LEU A 20 -0.11 11.77 -8.07
N VAL A 21 -0.51 12.84 -8.75
CA VAL A 21 -1.35 13.89 -8.16
C VAL A 21 -2.71 13.31 -7.76
N VAL A 22 -3.34 12.53 -8.65
CA VAL A 22 -4.62 11.88 -8.35
C VAL A 22 -4.47 10.93 -7.15
N ASN A 23 -3.43 10.10 -7.13
CA ASN A 23 -3.16 9.18 -6.01
C ASN A 23 -2.92 9.94 -4.70
N PHE A 24 -2.15 11.03 -4.74
CA PHE A 24 -1.87 11.88 -3.59
C PHE A 24 -3.15 12.53 -3.02
N ILE A 25 -4.04 13.00 -3.89
CA ILE A 25 -5.36 13.53 -3.47
C ILE A 25 -6.20 12.42 -2.84
N ILE A 26 -6.24 11.22 -3.44
CA ILE A 26 -7.00 10.08 -2.90
C ILE A 26 -6.49 9.70 -1.50
N ILE A 27 -5.17 9.63 -1.30
CA ILE A 27 -4.57 9.29 0.00
C ILE A 27 -4.87 10.36 1.04
N GLN A 28 -4.83 11.64 0.69
CA GLN A 28 -5.14 12.72 1.62
C GLN A 28 -6.64 12.85 1.93
N ALA A 29 -7.51 12.44 1.01
CA ALA A 29 -8.96 12.44 1.20
C ALA A 29 -9.45 11.20 1.95
N ALA A 30 -8.63 10.15 2.07
CA ALA A 30 -9.00 8.93 2.76
C ALA A 30 -9.04 9.17 4.30
N PRO A 31 -10.18 8.94 4.97
CA PRO A 31 -10.26 9.04 6.42
C PRO A 31 -9.47 7.90 7.08
N GLY A 32 -8.67 8.23 8.11
CA GLY A 32 -7.83 7.28 8.84
C GLY A 32 -6.43 7.12 8.25
N GLY A 33 -5.70 8.25 8.13
CA GLY A 33 -4.33 8.27 7.65
C GLY A 33 -3.35 7.49 8.54
N PRO A 34 -2.08 7.33 8.10
CA PRO A 34 -1.08 6.59 8.85
C PRO A 34 -0.81 7.14 10.27
N VAL A 35 -0.99 8.45 10.45
CA VAL A 35 -0.87 9.16 11.73
C VAL A 35 -2.01 8.73 12.66
N GLU A 36 -3.25 8.82 12.20
CA GLU A 36 -4.43 8.42 12.97
C GLU A 36 -4.40 6.93 13.34
N GLN A 37 -3.92 6.06 12.44
CA GLN A 37 -3.77 4.63 12.74
C GLN A 37 -2.72 4.37 13.81
N MET A 38 -1.62 5.14 13.82
CA MET A 38 -0.60 4.99 14.84
C MET A 38 -1.05 5.56 16.19
N ILE A 39 -1.74 6.72 16.20
CA ILE A 39 -2.35 7.27 17.40
C ILE A 39 -3.38 6.28 17.96
N ALA A 40 -4.25 5.72 17.13
CA ALA A 40 -5.22 4.70 17.56
C ALA A 40 -4.56 3.44 18.12
N LYS A 41 -3.41 3.02 17.54
CA LYS A 41 -2.62 1.88 18.05
C LYS A 41 -1.99 2.20 19.41
N LEU A 42 -1.48 3.42 19.60
CA LEU A 42 -0.90 3.87 20.87
C LEU A 42 -1.95 4.07 21.96
N GLU A 43 -3.08 4.70 21.64
CA GLU A 43 -4.23 4.83 22.55
C GLU A 43 -4.79 3.48 22.97
N GLY A 44 -4.90 2.52 22.04
CA GLY A 44 -5.32 1.15 22.35
C GLY A 44 -4.32 0.38 23.22
N PHE A 45 -3.02 0.69 23.11
CA PHE A 45 -1.97 0.08 23.93
C PHE A 45 -1.92 0.67 25.33
N ASP A 46 -2.08 1.99 25.48
CA ASP A 46 -2.07 2.68 26.77
C ASP A 46 -3.35 2.40 27.58
N ALA A 47 -4.50 2.26 26.92
CA ALA A 47 -5.74 1.77 27.54
C ALA A 47 -5.57 0.37 28.17
N ALA A 48 -4.73 -0.49 27.59
CA ALA A 48 -4.41 -1.81 28.13
C ALA A 48 -3.35 -1.75 29.25
N ALA A 49 -2.35 -0.88 29.13
CA ALA A 49 -1.26 -0.75 30.10
C ALA A 49 -1.67 0.02 31.38
N GLY A 50 -2.40 1.12 31.26
CA GLY A 50 -2.89 1.93 32.39
C GLY A 50 -3.90 1.19 33.28
N GLY A 51 -4.51 0.12 32.77
CA GLY A 51 -5.37 -0.76 33.53
C GLY A 51 -4.63 -1.61 34.57
N ALA A 52 -3.37 -2.00 34.37
CA ALA A 52 -2.65 -2.86 35.32
C ALA A 52 -1.98 -2.05 36.44
N THR A 53 -1.38 -0.92 36.09
CA THR A 53 -0.58 -0.08 37.01
C THR A 53 -1.45 0.76 37.95
N GLY A 54 -2.65 1.17 37.51
CA GLY A 54 -3.61 1.92 38.34
C GLY A 54 -4.23 1.11 39.48
N ARG A 55 -4.16 -0.23 39.43
CA ARG A 55 -4.71 -1.12 40.47
C ARG A 55 -3.69 -1.46 41.56
N ILE A 56 -2.40 -1.37 41.26
CA ILE A 56 -1.30 -1.71 42.19
C ILE A 56 -0.93 -0.54 43.11
N SER A 57 -1.10 0.70 42.66
CA SER A 57 -0.74 1.89 43.45
C SER A 57 -1.86 2.40 44.38
N GLY A 58 -3.05 1.79 44.34
CA GLY A 58 -4.24 2.24 45.06
C GLY A 58 -4.60 1.40 46.28
N GLY A 59 -3.62 1.10 47.14
CA GLY A 59 -3.87 0.46 48.44
C GLY A 59 -4.25 1.49 49.49
N GLY A 60 -5.53 1.84 49.61
CA GLY A 60 -6.03 2.57 50.78
C GLY A 60 -7.27 3.44 50.55
N SER A 61 -8.32 3.11 51.30
CA SER A 61 -9.51 3.90 51.65
C SER A 61 -10.65 4.01 50.64
N GLU A 62 -11.75 3.36 51.00
CA GLU A 62 -13.10 3.67 50.53
C GLU A 62 -13.45 5.13 50.87
N VAL A 63 -13.84 5.92 49.88
CA VAL A 63 -14.72 7.09 50.05
C VAL A 63 -15.69 7.16 48.88
N SER A 64 -16.96 6.96 49.21
CA SER A 64 -18.12 7.36 48.43
C SER A 64 -18.10 8.86 48.16
N SER A 65 -18.05 9.30 46.90
CA SER A 65 -18.75 10.52 46.45
C SER A 65 -18.75 10.64 44.93
N SER A 66 -19.95 10.90 44.42
CA SER A 66 -20.28 11.31 43.06
C SER A 66 -19.32 12.37 42.50
N SER A 67 -18.51 12.00 41.52
CA SER A 67 -18.02 12.90 40.48
C SER A 67 -17.55 12.04 39.33
N SER A 68 -17.94 12.44 38.12
CA SER A 68 -17.64 11.81 36.85
C SER A 68 -16.35 11.01 36.90
N ALA A 69 -16.48 9.69 36.75
CA ALA A 69 -15.36 8.85 36.36
C ALA A 69 -14.80 9.48 35.09
N ASN A 70 -13.76 10.30 35.25
CA ASN A 70 -12.91 10.74 34.17
C ASN A 70 -12.30 9.46 33.62
N TYR A 71 -13.02 8.88 32.64
CA TYR A 71 -12.54 7.87 31.72
C TYR A 71 -11.19 8.38 31.22
N ARG A 72 -10.10 7.85 31.78
CA ARG A 72 -8.73 8.24 31.42
C ARG A 72 -8.38 7.83 29.99
N GLY A 73 -9.15 6.93 29.37
CA GLY A 73 -9.10 6.69 27.92
C GLY A 73 -9.68 7.83 27.07
N ALA A 74 -10.23 8.89 27.68
CA ALA A 74 -10.60 10.14 27.01
C ALA A 74 -9.56 11.25 27.23
N GLN A 75 -8.54 11.04 28.07
CA GLN A 75 -7.33 11.84 28.03
C GLN A 75 -6.51 11.25 26.89
N GLY A 76 -6.72 11.78 25.68
CA GLY A 76 -5.94 11.42 24.50
C GLY A 76 -4.44 11.53 24.76
N LEU A 77 -3.67 10.98 23.82
CA LEU A 77 -2.21 11.02 23.85
C LEU A 77 -1.69 12.44 24.18
N ASP A 78 -0.58 12.53 24.92
CA ASP A 78 0.05 13.81 25.27
C ASP A 78 0.19 14.68 24.01
N PRO A 79 -0.33 15.93 23.99
CA PRO A 79 -0.30 16.77 22.79
C PRO A 79 1.11 16.97 22.22
N GLU A 80 2.16 16.87 23.03
CA GLU A 80 3.55 16.90 22.54
C GLU A 80 3.90 15.65 21.70
N LEU A 81 3.42 14.47 22.10
CA LEU A 81 3.63 13.22 21.36
C LEU A 81 2.84 13.22 20.05
N VAL A 82 1.62 13.76 20.04
CA VAL A 82 0.83 13.91 18.81
C VAL A 82 1.56 14.82 17.82
N LEU A 83 2.09 15.96 18.27
CA LEU A 83 2.85 16.89 17.44
C LEU A 83 4.16 16.26 16.93
N GLU A 84 4.87 15.49 17.75
CA GLU A 84 6.08 14.79 17.33
C GLU A 84 5.77 13.73 16.26
N ILE A 85 4.67 12.99 16.42
CA ILE A 85 4.18 12.04 15.43
C ILE A 85 3.78 12.77 14.14
N GLU A 86 3.00 13.84 14.21
CA GLU A 86 2.62 14.63 13.02
C GLU A 86 3.85 15.13 12.26
N ARG A 87 4.89 15.57 12.98
CA ARG A 87 6.16 16.03 12.43
C ARG A 87 6.97 14.92 11.78
N MET A 88 7.03 13.73 12.38
CA MET A 88 7.68 12.56 11.78
C MET A 88 7.01 12.15 10.46
N TYR A 89 5.70 12.32 10.36
CA TYR A 89 4.92 11.98 9.16
C TYR A 89 4.81 13.14 8.15
N GLY A 90 5.39 14.29 8.47
CA GLY A 90 5.43 15.46 7.59
C GLY A 90 4.07 16.12 7.37
N PHE A 91 3.09 15.85 8.24
CA PHE A 91 1.77 16.50 8.20
C PHE A 91 1.79 17.92 8.78
N ASP A 92 2.94 18.34 9.33
CA ASP A 92 3.25 19.72 9.74
C ASP A 92 3.36 20.69 8.55
N LYS A 93 3.52 20.18 7.32
CA LYS A 93 3.77 20.97 6.10
C LYS A 93 2.54 21.06 5.19
N PRO A 94 2.38 22.16 4.44
CA PRO A 94 1.28 22.30 3.51
C PRO A 94 1.29 21.19 2.44
N PRO A 95 0.11 20.79 1.91
CA PRO A 95 -0.02 19.65 0.99
C PRO A 95 0.92 19.71 -0.22
N ILE A 96 1.18 20.92 -0.73
CA ILE A 96 2.03 21.14 -1.89
C ILE A 96 3.50 20.84 -1.58
N GLU A 97 3.99 21.22 -0.39
CA GLU A 97 5.36 20.93 0.02
C GLU A 97 5.56 19.43 0.22
N ARG A 98 4.58 18.74 0.82
CA ARG A 98 4.59 17.28 0.98
C ARG A 98 4.66 16.57 -0.36
N PHE A 99 3.87 17.02 -1.34
CA PHE A 99 3.92 16.49 -2.70
C PHE A 99 5.30 16.68 -3.34
N TRP A 100 5.93 17.85 -3.16
CA TRP A 100 7.26 18.11 -3.71
C TRP A 100 8.35 17.26 -3.07
N ILE A 101 8.29 17.08 -1.74
CA ILE A 101 9.20 16.19 -1.00
C ILE A 101 9.02 14.74 -1.48
N MET A 102 7.76 14.27 -1.61
CA MET A 102 7.45 12.94 -2.15
C MET A 102 8.02 12.77 -3.56
N LEU A 103 7.82 13.75 -4.44
CA LEU A 103 8.32 13.69 -5.82
C LEU A 103 9.86 13.63 -5.86
N LYS A 104 10.54 14.41 -5.03
CA LYS A 104 12.01 14.40 -4.91
C LYS A 104 12.53 13.05 -4.41
N ASN A 105 11.88 12.47 -3.40
CA ASN A 105 12.25 11.18 -2.83
C ASN A 105 12.04 10.05 -3.85
N TYR A 106 10.90 10.04 -4.54
CA TYR A 106 10.63 9.07 -5.61
C TYR A 106 11.62 9.18 -6.77
N ALA A 107 12.05 10.40 -7.12
CA ALA A 107 13.10 10.61 -8.11
C ALA A 107 14.47 10.06 -7.69
N HIS A 108 14.74 9.96 -6.38
CA HIS A 108 15.94 9.31 -5.83
C HIS A 108 15.75 7.82 -5.53
N PHE A 109 14.64 7.22 -5.98
CA PHE A 109 14.25 5.84 -5.68
C PHE A 109 14.05 5.55 -4.18
N ASP A 110 13.77 6.58 -3.39
CA ASP A 110 13.39 6.45 -1.99
C ASP A 110 11.86 6.46 -1.87
N PHE A 111 11.29 5.29 -1.65
CA PHE A 111 9.85 5.09 -1.48
C PHE A 111 9.39 5.14 -0.02
N GLY A 112 10.31 5.38 0.92
CA GLY A 112 10.03 5.40 2.35
C GLY A 112 9.87 4.01 2.99
N ASN A 113 9.27 4.02 4.19
CA ASN A 113 9.09 2.83 5.02
C ASN A 113 7.66 2.28 4.91
N SER A 114 7.54 0.96 4.99
CA SER A 114 6.26 0.25 4.97
C SER A 114 5.53 0.40 6.30
N PHE A 115 4.33 0.97 6.28
CA PHE A 115 3.47 1.16 7.45
C PHE A 115 3.02 -0.15 8.14
N PHE A 116 3.03 -1.27 7.41
CA PHE A 116 2.54 -2.56 7.91
C PHE A 116 3.65 -3.54 8.28
N ARG A 117 4.88 -3.30 7.81
CA ARG A 117 5.97 -4.29 7.86
C ARG A 117 7.27 -3.74 8.43
N ASP A 118 7.28 -2.49 8.94
CA ASP A 118 8.43 -1.83 9.58
C ASP A 118 9.75 -1.99 8.80
N ALA A 119 9.65 -2.02 7.46
CA ALA A 119 10.77 -2.27 6.55
C ALA A 119 10.71 -1.29 5.38
N LYS A 120 11.86 -0.98 4.77
CA LYS A 120 11.91 -0.11 3.59
C LYS A 120 11.12 -0.74 2.45
N VAL A 121 10.34 0.07 1.74
CA VAL A 121 9.52 -0.42 0.63
C VAL A 121 10.40 -0.99 -0.49
N THR A 122 11.60 -0.43 -0.69
CA THR A 122 12.61 -0.94 -1.64
C THR A 122 12.97 -2.40 -1.38
N ASP A 123 13.24 -2.74 -0.13
CA ASP A 123 13.68 -4.07 0.27
C ASP A 123 12.55 -5.07 0.06
N LEU A 124 11.34 -4.64 0.37
CA LEU A 124 10.11 -5.40 0.15
C LEU A 124 9.84 -5.66 -1.33
N ILE A 125 10.05 -4.67 -2.20
CA ILE A 125 9.94 -4.83 -3.65
C ILE A 125 10.95 -5.86 -4.13
N ILE A 126 12.23 -5.74 -3.72
CA ILE A 126 13.30 -6.67 -4.08
C ILE A 126 12.98 -8.09 -3.61
N GLU A 127 12.40 -8.26 -2.43
CA GLU A 127 11.99 -9.57 -1.91
C GLU A 127 10.90 -10.22 -2.78
N LYS A 128 9.96 -9.43 -3.31
CA LYS A 128 8.84 -9.95 -4.13
C LYS A 128 9.16 -10.06 -5.62
N MET A 129 10.16 -9.33 -6.12
CA MET A 129 10.55 -9.35 -7.54
C MET A 129 10.84 -10.77 -8.07
N PRO A 130 11.63 -11.64 -7.41
CA PRO A 130 11.93 -12.99 -7.91
C PRO A 130 10.70 -13.86 -8.11
N VAL A 131 9.71 -13.73 -7.22
CA VAL A 131 8.45 -14.49 -7.31
C VAL A 131 7.66 -14.05 -8.53
N SER A 132 7.51 -12.74 -8.75
CA SER A 132 6.78 -12.22 -9.91
C SER A 132 7.48 -12.57 -11.23
N ILE A 133 8.81 -12.41 -11.29
CA ILE A 133 9.61 -12.72 -12.48
C ILE A 133 9.54 -14.22 -12.79
N SER A 134 9.69 -15.09 -11.79
CA SER A 134 9.63 -16.54 -12.01
C SER A 134 8.25 -16.98 -12.50
N LEU A 135 7.17 -16.52 -11.87
CA LEU A 135 5.81 -16.81 -12.32
C LEU A 135 5.56 -16.29 -13.74
N GLY A 136 5.91 -15.04 -14.02
CA GLY A 136 5.75 -14.46 -15.36
C GLY A 136 6.54 -15.23 -16.44
N LEU A 137 7.78 -15.61 -16.14
CA LEU A 137 8.64 -16.35 -17.06
C LEU A 137 8.10 -17.77 -17.30
N TRP A 138 7.71 -18.49 -16.25
CA TRP A 138 7.09 -19.81 -16.38
C TRP A 138 5.74 -19.76 -17.10
N SER A 139 4.88 -18.79 -16.78
CA SER A 139 3.61 -18.58 -17.48
C SER A 139 3.84 -18.30 -18.96
N THR A 140 4.78 -17.43 -19.29
CA THR A 140 5.11 -17.10 -20.70
C THR A 140 5.67 -18.32 -21.44
N LEU A 141 6.56 -19.08 -20.79
CA LEU A 141 7.19 -20.25 -21.37
C LEU A 141 6.19 -21.38 -21.61
N LEU A 142 5.36 -21.70 -20.62
CA LEU A 142 4.30 -22.71 -20.75
C LEU A 142 3.25 -22.28 -21.77
N MET A 143 2.86 -21.00 -21.76
CA MET A 143 1.93 -20.46 -22.76
C MET A 143 2.48 -20.67 -24.17
N TYR A 144 3.71 -20.26 -24.47
CA TYR A 144 4.25 -20.47 -25.81
C TYR A 144 4.46 -21.94 -26.15
N LEU A 145 4.94 -22.74 -25.21
CA LEU A 145 5.20 -24.16 -25.42
C LEU A 145 3.91 -24.94 -25.71
N ILE A 146 2.77 -24.53 -25.15
CA ILE A 146 1.48 -25.20 -25.32
C ILE A 146 0.69 -24.57 -26.47
N SER A 147 0.55 -23.24 -26.48
CA SER A 147 -0.26 -22.51 -27.45
C SER A 147 0.31 -22.57 -28.87
N ILE A 148 1.64 -22.52 -29.05
CA ILE A 148 2.23 -22.56 -30.39
C ILE A 148 1.99 -23.93 -31.05
N PRO A 149 2.33 -25.08 -30.44
CA PRO A 149 2.08 -26.39 -31.06
C PRO A 149 0.59 -26.69 -31.25
N LEU A 150 -0.27 -26.30 -30.30
CA LEU A 150 -1.73 -26.43 -30.46
C LEU A 150 -2.23 -25.59 -31.64
N GLY A 151 -1.77 -24.34 -31.75
CA GLY A 151 -2.11 -23.45 -32.85
C GLY A 151 -1.67 -24.02 -34.21
N ILE A 152 -0.43 -24.50 -34.30
CA ILE A 152 0.11 -25.14 -35.52
C ILE A 152 -0.67 -26.42 -35.84
N SER A 153 -0.93 -27.28 -34.85
CA SER A 153 -1.66 -28.54 -35.06
C SER A 153 -3.08 -28.30 -35.56
N LYS A 154 -3.76 -27.28 -35.03
CA LYS A 154 -5.06 -26.81 -35.50
C LYS A 154 -5.00 -26.27 -36.93
N ALA A 155 -3.93 -25.53 -37.26
CA ALA A 155 -3.72 -24.97 -38.59
C ALA A 155 -3.37 -26.02 -39.67
N VAL A 156 -2.69 -27.10 -39.30
CA VAL A 156 -2.35 -28.15 -40.26
C VAL A 156 -3.51 -29.14 -40.45
N ARG A 157 -4.39 -29.31 -39.44
CA ARG A 157 -5.52 -30.24 -39.45
C ARG A 157 -6.87 -29.52 -39.42
N HIS A 158 -7.01 -28.51 -40.28
CA HIS A 158 -8.25 -27.75 -40.43
C HIS A 158 -9.45 -28.67 -40.74
N GLY A 159 -10.55 -28.49 -40.01
CA GLY A 159 -11.79 -29.24 -40.20
C GLY A 159 -11.85 -30.61 -39.51
N SER A 160 -10.83 -30.98 -38.72
CA SER A 160 -10.87 -32.20 -37.91
C SER A 160 -11.85 -32.09 -36.72
N SER A 161 -12.33 -33.22 -36.19
CA SER A 161 -13.24 -33.22 -35.03
C SER A 161 -12.64 -32.53 -33.79
N PHE A 162 -11.30 -32.53 -33.67
CA PHE A 162 -10.56 -31.79 -32.65
C PHE A 162 -10.63 -30.27 -32.83
N ASP A 163 -10.56 -29.79 -34.07
CA ASP A 163 -10.69 -28.37 -34.43
C ASP A 163 -12.09 -27.83 -34.10
N VAL A 164 -13.14 -28.60 -34.42
CA VAL A 164 -14.53 -28.24 -34.12
C VAL A 164 -14.78 -28.21 -32.61
N TRP A 165 -14.37 -29.25 -31.88
CA TRP A 165 -14.62 -29.33 -30.44
C TRP A 165 -13.91 -28.23 -29.65
N THR A 166 -12.63 -27.98 -29.95
CA THR A 166 -11.87 -26.91 -29.30
C THR A 166 -12.40 -25.52 -29.64
N SER A 167 -12.86 -25.30 -30.88
CA SER A 167 -13.46 -24.02 -31.28
C SER A 167 -14.83 -23.80 -30.62
N SER A 168 -15.68 -24.81 -30.52
CA SER A 168 -16.94 -24.73 -29.79
C SER A 168 -16.73 -24.49 -28.30
N ALA A 169 -15.74 -25.12 -27.68
CA ALA A 169 -15.40 -24.91 -26.27
C ALA A 169 -14.92 -23.48 -25.98
N ILE A 170 -14.17 -22.85 -26.89
CA ILE A 170 -13.72 -21.45 -26.75
C ILE A 170 -14.89 -20.45 -26.93
N ILE A 171 -15.89 -20.78 -27.74
CA ILE A 171 -17.05 -19.92 -27.99
C ILE A 171 -18.09 -20.03 -26.87
N LEU A 172 -18.23 -21.22 -26.27
CA LEU A 172 -19.21 -21.50 -25.21
C LEU A 172 -18.67 -21.28 -23.79
N GLY A 173 -17.35 -21.34 -23.59
CA GLY A 173 -16.67 -20.98 -22.34
C GLY A 173 -16.47 -19.48 -22.21
#